data_AF-A0A820MKM1-F1
#
_entry.id   AF-A0A820MKM1-F1
#
_cell.length_a   1.000
_cell.length_b   1.000
_cell.length_c   1.000
_cell.angle_alpha   90.00
_cell.angle_beta   90.00
_cell.angle_gamma   90.00
#
_symmetry.space_group_name_H-M   'P 1'
#
loop_
_entity.id
_entity.type
_entity.pdbx_description
1 polymer ?
#
loop_
_entity_poly.entity_id
_entity_poly.type
_entity_poly.pdbx_seq_one_letter_code
_entity_poly.pdbx_strand_id
1 'polypeptide(L)'
;SLLGKKTTKNKSTNSLIHQFSLNDELSDYLRLFKPRRFTLKTFKRYWFVIRDTQLTYYTNKCQQRSVPIEKIPLKGCEILPDVNISSKKYAIRLLIPSIDGMNETIIRCSTVEQYAKWMAAFRLASKGRSISEPSYETERESILALLHMQRPSSSSSSITNHQKIKFDIQPENFVSTKFV
;
A
#
# COMPACT_ATOMS: atom_id res chain seq x y z
N SER A 1 -48.30 21.51 -31.87
CA SER A 1 -48.01 20.30 -31.07
C SER A 1 -46.79 19.62 -31.63
N LEU A 2 -45.59 19.75 -31.03
CA LEU A 2 -45.12 19.03 -29.83
C LEU A 2 -45.11 17.51 -30.01
N LEU A 3 -43.93 16.96 -30.32
CA LEU A 3 -43.30 15.78 -29.70
C LEU A 3 -41.93 15.61 -30.40
N GLY A 4 -40.78 15.51 -29.76
CA GLY A 4 -40.46 15.15 -28.39
C GLY A 4 -39.20 14.27 -28.43
N LYS A 5 -38.08 14.84 -27.98
CA LYS A 5 -36.72 14.27 -27.83
C LYS A 5 -36.72 12.85 -27.24
N LYS A 6 -35.78 11.99 -27.70
CA LYS A 6 -35.19 10.81 -27.00
C LYS A 6 -34.26 10.11 -28.03
N THR A 7 -32.98 9.77 -27.84
CA THR A 7 -32.13 9.60 -26.66
C THR A 7 -30.66 9.71 -27.10
N THR A 8 -29.86 10.57 -26.48
CA THR A 8 -28.39 10.59 -26.57
C THR A 8 -27.82 10.42 -25.17
N LYS A 9 -27.84 9.20 -24.65
CA LYS A 9 -27.10 8.81 -23.44
C LYS A 9 -26.72 7.34 -23.56
N ASN A 10 -25.55 7.06 -24.14
CA ASN A 10 -24.82 5.78 -23.93
C ASN A 10 -23.34 5.82 -24.35
N LYS A 11 -22.74 6.99 -24.58
CA LYS A 11 -21.31 7.11 -24.93
C LYS A 11 -20.37 7.30 -23.72
N SER A 12 -20.87 7.75 -22.57
CA SER A 12 -20.02 8.13 -21.42
C SER A 12 -19.64 6.97 -20.48
N THR A 13 -20.39 5.86 -20.49
CA THR A 13 -20.10 4.70 -19.64
C THR A 13 -19.14 3.73 -20.32
N ASN A 14 -19.25 3.54 -21.63
CA ASN A 14 -18.33 2.70 -22.40
C ASN A 14 -16.90 3.27 -22.48
N SER A 15 -16.73 4.60 -22.49
CA SER A 15 -15.40 5.22 -22.51
C SER A 15 -14.64 5.02 -21.20
N LEU A 16 -15.34 5.00 -20.06
CA LEU A 16 -14.74 4.75 -18.75
C LEU A 16 -14.28 3.29 -18.64
N ILE A 17 -15.11 2.33 -19.05
CA ILE A 17 -14.78 0.90 -19.07
C ILE A 17 -13.56 0.62 -19.97
N HIS A 18 -13.48 1.27 -21.12
CA HIS A 18 -12.33 1.12 -22.03
C HIS A 18 -11.03 1.74 -21.49
N GLN A 19 -11.14 2.74 -20.61
CA GLN A 19 -10.00 3.43 -20.00
C GLN A 19 -9.45 2.68 -18.76
N PHE A 20 -10.29 1.88 -18.09
CA PHE A 20 -9.87 0.99 -16.99
C PHE A 20 -9.12 -0.28 -17.47
N SER A 21 -9.25 -0.65 -18.76
CA SER A 21 -8.86 -1.98 -19.26
C SER A 21 -7.55 -2.06 -20.06
N LEU A 22 -6.83 -0.96 -20.28
CA LEU A 22 -5.73 -0.96 -21.27
C LEU A 22 -4.33 -1.24 -20.71
N ASN A 23 -4.15 -1.26 -19.39
CA ASN A 23 -2.84 -1.56 -18.79
C ASN A 23 -2.86 -2.92 -18.08
N ASP A 24 -2.51 -3.99 -18.82
CA ASP A 24 -2.25 -5.32 -18.25
C ASP A 24 -0.97 -5.40 -17.41
N GLU A 25 -0.22 -4.29 -17.35
CA GLU A 25 1.06 -4.22 -16.66
C GLU A 25 1.18 -2.93 -15.83
N LEU A 26 1.67 -3.07 -14.61
CA LEU A 26 2.09 -1.95 -13.76
C LEU A 26 3.62 -1.97 -13.68
N SER A 27 4.24 -0.84 -14.00
CA SER A 27 5.70 -0.72 -13.96
C SER A 27 6.15 0.62 -13.40
N ASP A 28 7.20 0.59 -12.58
CA ASP A 28 7.72 1.78 -11.90
C ASP A 28 9.11 1.53 -11.31
N TYR A 29 9.81 2.62 -10.98
CA TYR A 29 11.03 2.54 -10.19
C TYR A 29 10.71 2.47 -8.69
N LEU A 30 11.11 1.37 -8.06
CA LEU A 30 10.99 1.16 -6.61
C LEU A 30 12.36 0.84 -6.00
N ARG A 31 12.43 0.85 -4.68
CA ARG A 31 13.64 0.47 -3.94
C ARG A 31 13.47 -0.89 -3.29
N LEU A 32 14.40 -1.79 -3.52
CA LEU A 32 14.41 -3.15 -2.99
C LEU A 32 15.43 -3.29 -1.86
N PHE A 33 15.04 -3.99 -0.80
CA PHE A 33 15.94 -4.54 0.19
C PHE A 33 15.57 -6.00 0.46
N LYS A 34 16.56 -6.88 0.44
CA LYS A 34 16.41 -8.28 0.82
C LYS A 34 17.24 -8.54 2.08
N PRO A 35 16.61 -8.87 3.21
CA PRO A 35 17.32 -9.28 4.41
C PRO A 35 18.17 -10.51 4.09
N ARG A 36 19.47 -10.41 4.35
CA ARG A 36 20.40 -11.55 4.32
C ARG A 36 21.21 -11.50 5.60
N ARG A 37 21.59 -12.68 6.11
CA ARG A 37 22.46 -12.77 7.30
C ARG A 37 23.70 -11.89 7.05
N PHE A 38 24.01 -11.04 8.02
CA PHE A 38 25.18 -10.15 8.03
C PHE A 38 25.25 -9.08 6.92
N THR A 39 24.12 -8.72 6.28
CA THR A 39 24.09 -7.63 5.28
C THR A 39 23.47 -6.36 5.87
N LEU A 40 24.14 -5.21 5.70
CA LEU A 40 23.59 -3.89 6.05
C LEU A 40 22.32 -3.59 5.24
N LYS A 41 21.38 -2.87 5.87
CA LYS A 41 20.09 -2.51 5.26
C LYS A 41 20.26 -1.45 4.17
N THR A 42 20.56 -1.89 2.96
CA THR A 42 20.74 -1.02 1.80
C THR A 42 19.62 -1.20 0.80
N PHE A 43 18.87 -0.13 0.56
CA PHE A 43 17.83 -0.09 -0.46
C PHE A 43 18.44 0.28 -1.82
N LYS A 44 18.30 -0.61 -2.82
CA LYS A 44 18.75 -0.37 -4.20
C LYS A 44 17.56 -0.10 -5.12
N ARG A 45 17.68 0.86 -6.04
CA ARG A 45 16.62 1.23 -6.98
C ARG A 45 16.63 0.28 -8.18
N TYR A 46 15.47 -0.25 -8.54
CA TYR A 46 15.27 -1.11 -9.70
C TYR A 46 14.00 -0.72 -10.45
N TRP A 47 13.90 -1.14 -11.72
CA TRP A 47 12.67 -1.04 -12.50
C TRP A 47 11.83 -2.29 -12.25
N PHE A 48 10.68 -2.14 -11.60
CA PHE A 48 9.76 -3.22 -11.31
C PHE A 48 8.66 -3.29 -12.36
N VAL A 49 8.21 -4.50 -12.63
CA VAL A 49 7.13 -4.80 -13.55
C VAL A 49 6.28 -5.90 -12.91
N ILE A 50 4.99 -5.66 -12.78
CA ILE A 50 4.02 -6.71 -12.45
C ILE A 50 3.13 -6.94 -13.67
N ARG A 51 3.06 -8.20 -14.09
CA ARG A 51 2.16 -8.68 -15.14
C ARG A 51 1.45 -9.91 -14.60
N ASP A 52 0.13 -9.93 -14.73
CA ASP A 52 -0.74 -10.94 -14.13
C ASP A 52 -0.52 -11.06 -12.60
N THR A 53 0.12 -12.14 -12.17
CA THR A 53 0.44 -12.47 -10.77
C THR A 53 1.94 -12.66 -10.56
N GLN A 54 2.76 -12.12 -11.47
CA GLN A 54 4.21 -12.29 -11.49
C GLN A 54 4.89 -10.93 -11.37
N LEU A 55 5.78 -10.80 -10.39
CA LEU A 55 6.64 -9.64 -10.22
C LEU A 55 8.02 -9.92 -10.82
N THR A 56 8.47 -9.07 -11.71
CA THR A 56 9.85 -9.07 -12.20
C THR A 56 10.50 -7.72 -11.95
N TYR A 57 11.82 -7.70 -11.87
CA TYR A 57 12.56 -6.44 -11.80
C TYR A 57 13.90 -6.50 -12.52
N TYR A 58 14.37 -5.32 -12.92
CA TYR A 58 15.51 -5.09 -13.78
C TYR A 58 16.36 -3.95 -13.22
N THR A 59 17.64 -3.88 -13.59
CA THR A 59 18.52 -2.77 -13.17
C THR A 59 17.94 -1.42 -13.56
N ASN A 60 17.35 -1.35 -14.75
CA ASN A 60 16.74 -0.15 -15.31
C ASN A 60 15.65 -0.51 -16.33
N LYS A 61 14.89 0.50 -16.77
CA LYS A 61 13.79 0.33 -17.74
C LYS A 61 14.25 -0.19 -19.11
N CYS A 62 15.44 0.21 -19.58
CA CYS A 62 15.96 -0.23 -20.90
C CYS A 62 16.18 -1.75 -20.95
N GLN A 63 16.50 -2.36 -19.80
CA GLN A 63 16.68 -3.79 -19.65
C GLN A 63 15.38 -4.58 -19.47
N GLN A 64 14.20 -3.96 -19.52
CA GLN A 64 12.92 -4.68 -19.35
C GLN A 64 12.74 -5.82 -20.37
N ARG A 65 13.36 -5.72 -21.55
CA ARG A 65 13.32 -6.77 -22.59
C ARG A 65 14.37 -7.87 -22.40
N SER A 66 15.29 -7.74 -21.45
CA SER A 66 16.29 -8.76 -21.14
C SER A 66 15.75 -9.77 -20.13
N VAL A 67 16.61 -10.72 -19.73
CA VAL A 67 16.32 -11.61 -18.60
C VAL A 67 16.15 -10.76 -17.33
N PRO A 68 15.05 -10.92 -16.57
CA PRO A 68 14.87 -10.21 -15.30
C PRO A 68 15.90 -10.69 -14.28
N ILE A 69 16.26 -9.80 -13.34
CA ILE A 69 17.16 -10.17 -12.23
C ILE A 69 16.54 -11.31 -11.42
N GLU A 70 15.22 -11.26 -11.25
CA GLU A 70 14.45 -12.30 -10.59
C GLU A 70 12.99 -12.23 -11.03
N LYS A 71 12.34 -13.38 -10.98
CA LYS A 71 10.90 -13.53 -11.19
C LYS A 71 10.30 -14.10 -9.91
N ILE A 72 9.37 -13.35 -9.32
CA ILE A 72 8.74 -13.66 -8.05
C ILE A 72 7.27 -13.97 -8.31
N PRO A 73 6.81 -15.22 -8.11
CA PRO A 73 5.39 -15.54 -8.15
C PRO A 73 4.73 -14.93 -6.91
N LEU A 74 3.70 -14.11 -7.12
CA LEU A 74 3.03 -13.42 -6.01
C LEU A 74 1.91 -14.25 -5.39
N LYS A 75 1.33 -15.20 -6.13
CA LYS A 75 0.23 -16.05 -5.65
C LYS A 75 0.66 -16.81 -4.39
N GLY A 76 -0.10 -16.67 -3.30
CA GLY A 76 0.19 -17.28 -2.01
C GLY A 76 1.26 -16.55 -1.17
N CYS A 77 1.81 -15.42 -1.64
CA CYS A 77 2.67 -14.58 -0.82
C CYS A 77 1.86 -13.81 0.23
N GLU A 78 2.43 -13.63 1.42
CA GLU A 78 1.86 -12.73 2.42
C GLU A 78 2.35 -11.30 2.18
N ILE A 79 1.40 -10.36 2.14
CA ILE A 79 1.68 -8.94 1.87
C ILE A 79 1.43 -8.13 3.12
N LEU A 80 2.50 -7.61 3.73
CA LEU A 80 2.43 -6.86 4.98
C LEU A 80 2.75 -5.37 4.75
N PRO A 81 1.94 -4.44 5.28
CA PRO A 81 2.24 -3.02 5.25
C PRO A 81 3.39 -2.69 6.21
N ASP A 82 4.32 -1.83 5.78
CA ASP A 82 5.35 -1.22 6.61
C ASP A 82 5.38 0.29 6.36
N VAL A 83 4.34 0.98 6.85
CA VAL A 83 4.09 2.40 6.60
C VAL A 83 4.25 3.22 7.87
N ASN A 84 4.90 4.37 7.73
CA ASN A 84 4.89 5.43 8.72
C ASN A 84 4.80 6.77 7.97
N ILE A 85 3.65 7.45 8.13
CA ILE A 85 3.31 8.66 7.38
C ILE A 85 4.18 9.84 7.80
N SER A 86 4.46 10.01 9.10
CA SER A 86 5.26 11.13 9.61
C SER A 86 6.70 11.08 9.11
N SER A 87 7.29 9.88 9.02
CA SER A 87 8.64 9.65 8.49
C SER A 87 8.70 9.46 6.97
N LYS A 88 7.56 9.59 6.25
CA LYS A 88 7.46 9.32 4.80
C LYS A 88 8.03 7.95 4.42
N LYS A 89 7.75 6.95 5.26
CA LYS A 89 8.11 5.55 5.03
C LYS A 89 6.91 4.85 4.42
N TYR A 90 7.02 4.44 3.17
CA TYR A 90 5.99 3.69 2.45
C TYR A 90 6.60 2.38 1.94
N ALA A 91 6.67 1.36 2.81
CA ALA A 91 7.26 0.07 2.46
C ALA A 91 6.23 -1.05 2.51
N ILE A 92 6.49 -2.09 1.72
CA ILE A 92 5.69 -3.30 1.58
C ILE A 92 6.63 -4.47 1.81
N ARG A 93 6.30 -5.35 2.74
CA ARG A 93 7.03 -6.59 2.98
C ARG A 93 6.29 -7.73 2.31
N LEU A 94 7.00 -8.47 1.46
CA LEU A 94 6.52 -9.66 0.78
C LEU A 94 7.18 -10.86 1.45
N LEU A 95 6.37 -11.76 2.00
CA LEU A 95 6.83 -13.07 2.49
C LEU A 95 6.47 -14.10 1.43
N ILE A 96 7.49 -14.62 0.77
CA ILE A 96 7.38 -15.51 -0.38
C ILE A 96 7.69 -16.93 0.10
N PRO A 97 6.73 -17.87 0.00
CA PRO A 97 6.97 -19.28 0.29
C PRO A 97 8.10 -19.83 -0.58
N SER A 98 9.05 -20.52 0.02
CA SER A 98 10.20 -21.13 -0.65
C SER A 98 10.49 -22.51 -0.06
N ILE A 99 11.24 -23.34 -0.79
CA ILE A 99 11.66 -24.67 -0.32
C ILE A 99 12.51 -24.58 0.96
N ASP A 100 13.28 -23.50 1.12
CA ASP A 100 14.16 -23.27 2.26
C ASP A 100 13.47 -22.48 3.40
N GLY A 101 12.15 -22.33 3.34
CA GLY A 101 11.34 -21.58 4.31
C GLY A 101 10.63 -20.38 3.69
N MET A 102 10.77 -19.20 4.30
CA MET A 102 10.12 -17.97 3.84
C MET A 102 11.16 -16.94 3.41
N ASN A 103 11.10 -16.54 2.14
CA ASN A 103 11.93 -15.47 1.60
C ASN A 103 11.26 -14.12 1.84
N GLU A 104 11.95 -13.25 2.57
CA GLU A 104 11.48 -11.88 2.80
C GLU A 104 12.04 -10.92 1.76
N THR A 105 11.16 -10.11 1.18
CA THR A 105 11.52 -9.03 0.27
C THR A 105 10.83 -7.74 0.68
N ILE A 106 11.59 -6.66 0.88
CA ILE A 106 11.04 -5.37 1.29
C ILE A 106 11.15 -4.39 0.11
N ILE A 107 10.01 -3.90 -0.34
CA ILE A 107 9.90 -2.93 -1.43
C ILE A 107 9.47 -1.59 -0.84
N ARG A 108 10.21 -0.52 -1.14
CA ARG A 108 9.91 0.84 -0.69
C ARG A 108 9.51 1.72 -1.87
N CYS A 109 8.36 2.37 -1.70
CA CYS A 109 7.80 3.37 -2.59
C CYS A 109 8.22 4.79 -2.17
N SER A 110 8.14 5.72 -3.11
CA SER A 110 8.55 7.12 -2.95
C SER A 110 7.39 8.02 -2.52
N THR A 111 6.16 7.70 -2.92
CA THR A 111 4.96 8.49 -2.61
C THR A 111 3.82 7.61 -2.11
N VAL A 112 2.80 8.25 -1.53
CA VAL A 112 1.57 7.60 -1.04
C VAL A 112 0.80 6.96 -2.21
N GLU A 113 0.75 7.65 -3.34
CA GLU A 113 0.05 7.20 -4.56
C GLU A 113 0.76 5.99 -5.17
N GLN A 114 2.10 6.03 -5.22
CA GLN A 114 2.89 4.89 -5.67
C GLN A 114 2.68 3.69 -4.73
N TYR A 115 2.73 3.91 -3.42
CA TYR A 115 2.48 2.85 -2.45
C TYR A 115 1.09 2.23 -2.59
N ALA A 116 0.04 3.03 -2.73
CA ALA A 116 -1.32 2.51 -2.84
C ALA A 116 -1.50 1.65 -4.11
N LYS A 117 -0.95 2.10 -5.25
CA LYS A 117 -0.95 1.33 -6.50
C LYS A 117 -0.28 -0.04 -6.31
N TRP A 118 0.93 -0.06 -5.78
CA TRP A 118 1.70 -1.29 -5.63
C TRP A 118 1.13 -2.20 -4.53
N MET A 119 0.64 -1.66 -3.42
CA MET A 119 0.00 -2.44 -2.36
C MET A 119 -1.28 -3.12 -2.86
N ALA A 120 -2.13 -2.39 -3.60
CA ALA A 120 -3.31 -2.97 -4.22
C ALA A 120 -2.90 -4.12 -5.16
N ALA A 121 -1.97 -3.85 -6.09
CA ALA A 121 -1.49 -4.85 -7.04
C ALA A 121 -0.97 -6.13 -6.34
N PHE A 122 -0.15 -5.99 -5.29
CA PHE A 122 0.35 -7.15 -4.54
C PHE A 122 -0.75 -7.91 -3.80
N ARG A 123 -1.71 -7.20 -3.16
CA ARG A 123 -2.83 -7.86 -2.47
C ARG A 123 -3.72 -8.64 -3.43
N LEU A 124 -4.00 -8.10 -4.62
CA LEU A 124 -4.76 -8.81 -5.65
C LEU A 124 -3.98 -10.00 -6.20
N ALA A 125 -2.71 -9.81 -6.56
CA ALA A 125 -1.86 -10.85 -7.11
C ALA A 125 -1.63 -12.00 -6.12
N SER A 126 -1.53 -11.73 -4.81
CA SER A 126 -1.45 -12.76 -3.78
C SER A 126 -2.64 -13.72 -3.77
N LYS A 127 -3.82 -13.20 -4.14
CA LYS A 127 -5.08 -13.95 -4.26
C LYS A 127 -5.30 -14.51 -5.68
N GLY A 128 -4.32 -14.36 -6.56
CA GLY A 128 -4.39 -14.84 -7.94
C GLY A 128 -5.16 -13.94 -8.91
N ARG A 129 -5.41 -12.67 -8.55
CA ARG A 129 -6.10 -11.68 -9.41
C ARG A 129 -5.11 -10.69 -10.02
N SER A 130 -5.32 -10.30 -11.27
CA SER A 130 -4.48 -9.33 -11.98
C SER A 130 -4.95 -7.89 -11.73
N ILE A 131 -4.14 -6.92 -12.19
CA ILE A 131 -4.49 -5.50 -12.14
C ILE A 131 -5.53 -5.08 -13.18
N SER A 132 -5.77 -5.91 -14.19
CA SER A 132 -6.79 -5.68 -15.22
C SER A 132 -8.22 -5.86 -14.68
N GLU A 133 -8.36 -6.46 -13.49
CA GLU A 133 -9.62 -6.64 -12.81
C GLU A 133 -10.14 -5.31 -12.21
N PRO A 134 -11.44 -4.98 -12.34
CA PRO A 134 -12.01 -3.74 -11.78
C PRO A 134 -11.77 -3.56 -10.28
N SER A 135 -11.65 -4.67 -9.54
CA SER A 135 -11.36 -4.68 -8.11
C SER A 135 -10.01 -4.04 -7.72
N TYR A 136 -9.07 -3.91 -8.67
CA TYR A 136 -7.82 -3.19 -8.45
C TYR A 136 -8.03 -1.72 -8.09
N GLU A 137 -8.91 -1.04 -8.83
CA GLU A 137 -9.14 0.39 -8.62
C GLU A 137 -9.79 0.65 -7.27
N THR A 138 -10.79 -0.15 -6.90
CA THR A 138 -11.46 -0.07 -5.60
C THR A 138 -10.50 -0.32 -4.43
N GLU A 139 -9.62 -1.33 -4.54
CA GLU A 139 -8.62 -1.60 -3.50
C GLU A 139 -7.62 -0.44 -3.39
N ARG A 140 -7.15 0.10 -4.52
CA ARG A 140 -6.24 1.25 -4.55
C ARG A 140 -6.85 2.48 -3.88
N GLU A 141 -8.10 2.81 -4.21
CA GLU A 141 -8.81 3.95 -3.61
C GLU A 141 -9.05 3.76 -2.11
N SER A 142 -9.42 2.55 -1.69
CA SER A 142 -9.58 2.21 -0.27
C SER A 142 -8.26 2.40 0.50
N ILE A 143 -7.14 1.92 -0.04
CA ILE A 143 -5.81 2.11 0.57
C ILE A 143 -5.44 3.59 0.65
N LEU A 144 -5.68 4.37 -0.40
CA LEU A 144 -5.42 5.82 -0.40
C LEU A 144 -6.24 6.53 0.69
N ALA A 145 -7.52 6.21 0.80
CA ALA A 145 -8.41 6.80 1.81
C ALA A 145 -7.89 6.53 3.22
N LEU A 146 -7.50 5.28 3.52
CA LEU A 146 -6.93 4.90 4.82
C LEU A 146 -5.65 5.68 5.16
N LEU A 147 -4.74 5.82 4.19
CA LEU A 147 -3.50 6.57 4.38
C LEU A 147 -3.74 8.07 4.59
N HIS A 148 -4.77 8.63 3.95
CA HIS A 148 -5.15 10.02 4.14
C HIS A 148 -5.76 10.27 5.51
N MET A 149 -6.61 9.35 6.00
CA MET A 149 -7.21 9.43 7.33
C MET A 149 -6.19 9.32 8.47
N GLN A 150 -5.11 8.57 8.25
CA GLN A 150 -4.02 8.40 9.22
C GLN A 150 -3.02 9.56 9.24
N ARG A 151 -3.18 10.58 8.40
CA ARG A 151 -2.37 11.79 8.52
C ARG A 151 -2.68 12.41 9.89
N PRO A 152 -1.67 12.68 10.73
CA PRO A 152 -1.92 13.40 11.97
C PRO A 152 -2.64 14.69 11.59
N SER A 153 -3.83 14.90 12.16
CA SER A 153 -4.52 16.17 11.99
C SER A 153 -3.57 17.24 12.54
N SER A 154 -2.99 18.05 11.64
CA SER A 154 -2.32 19.28 12.03
C SER A 154 -3.30 20.26 12.70
N SER A 155 -4.59 19.93 12.70
CA SER A 155 -5.64 20.47 13.56
C SER A 155 -6.02 19.46 14.66
N SER A 156 -5.12 19.17 15.59
CA SER A 156 -5.53 19.22 16.99
C SER A 156 -5.44 20.68 17.42
N SER A 157 -6.31 21.50 16.84
CA SER A 157 -6.79 22.68 17.54
C SER A 157 -7.39 22.15 18.84
N SER A 158 -6.64 22.31 19.92
CA SER A 158 -7.07 22.44 21.29
C SER A 158 -8.57 22.18 21.49
N ILE A 159 -8.98 20.92 21.61
CA ILE A 159 -10.14 20.61 22.44
C ILE A 159 -9.59 20.48 23.87
N THR A 160 -9.17 21.62 24.41
CA THR A 160 -9.08 21.83 25.86
C THR A 160 -10.23 22.75 26.23
N ASN A 161 -11.45 22.33 25.93
CA ASN A 161 -12.58 22.59 26.80
C ASN A 161 -12.82 21.30 27.59
N HIS A 162 -11.86 20.96 28.45
CA HIS A 162 -12.13 20.16 29.62
C HIS A 162 -11.80 21.07 30.79
N GLN A 163 -12.83 21.38 31.57
CA GLN A 163 -12.64 21.83 32.93
C GLN A 163 -11.53 20.99 33.54
N LYS A 164 -10.55 21.69 34.08
CA LYS A 164 -9.38 21.16 34.77
C LYS A 164 -9.87 20.35 35.97
N ILE A 165 -10.27 19.09 35.76
CA ILE A 165 -10.36 18.12 36.85
C ILE A 165 -8.91 17.80 37.20
N LYS A 166 -8.36 18.57 38.14
CA LYS A 166 -7.15 18.19 38.87
C LYS A 166 -7.46 16.83 39.53
N PHE A 167 -6.94 15.75 38.97
CA PHE A 167 -6.75 14.53 39.74
C PHE A 167 -5.56 14.78 40.66
N ASP A 168 -5.85 15.33 41.84
CA ASP A 168 -4.89 15.45 42.95
C ASP A 168 -4.81 14.09 43.64
N ILE A 169 -4.03 13.19 43.04
CA ILE A 169 -3.76 11.87 43.59
C ILE A 169 -2.73 12.06 44.70
N GLN A 170 -3.23 12.29 45.91
CA GLN A 170 -2.41 12.38 47.12
C GLN A 170 -2.11 10.96 47.66
N PRO A 171 -0.84 10.60 47.90
CA PRO A 171 -0.44 9.25 48.31
C PRO A 171 -1.01 8.83 49.68
N GLU A 172 -1.35 9.80 50.55
CA GLU A 172 -2.04 9.58 51.83
C GLU A 172 -3.43 8.92 51.71
N ASN A 173 -4.09 8.96 50.54
CA ASN A 173 -5.41 8.32 50.35
C ASN A 173 -5.34 6.80 50.12
N PHE A 174 -4.13 6.21 50.10
CA PHE A 174 -3.92 4.77 49.87
C PHE A 174 -3.50 4.00 51.14
N VAL A 175 -3.59 4.60 52.33
CA VAL A 175 -3.31 3.92 53.60
C VAL A 175 -4.60 3.43 54.25
N SER A 176 -4.65 2.14 54.60
CA SER A 176 -5.82 1.54 55.28
C SER A 176 -5.92 2.03 56.72
N THR A 177 -7.14 2.35 57.18
CA THR A 177 -7.46 2.94 58.50
C THR A 177 -7.16 2.04 59.71
N LYS A 178 -6.42 0.94 59.54
CA LYS A 178 -6.01 0.05 60.65
C LYS A 178 -4.62 0.34 61.23
N PHE A 179 -3.98 1.44 60.82
CA PHE A 179 -2.68 1.86 61.37
C PHE A 179 -2.59 3.38 61.61
N VAL A 180 -3.64 3.99 62.18
CA VAL A 180 -3.54 5.27 62.89
C VAL A 180 -4.04 5.07 64.31
#